data_AF-A0A5J4Q5H7-F1
#
_entry.id   AF-A0A5J4Q5H7-F1
#
_cell.length_a   1.000
_cell.length_b   1.000
_cell.length_c   1.000
_cell.angle_alpha   90.00
_cell.angle_beta   90.00
_cell.angle_gamma   90.00
#
_symmetry.space_group_name_H-M   'P 1'
#
loop_
_entity.id
_entity.type
_entity.pdbx_description
1 polymer ?
#
loop_
_entity_poly.entity_id
_entity_poly.type
_entity_poly.pdbx_seq_one_letter_code
_entity_poly.pdbx_strand_id
1 'polypeptide(L)'
;MFLSPKYHYQIDYDIYLEDYGMNLQRDFVWSELQKQQFVLSILKGINIPQVAAVIYSPDDETDVYMIVDGKQRFSALFDFVANKFPIPCEDELFYFDELPEDVKNFLLRFEFQGQAAYSYPNKKISDAGLIQWFRLLNFAGTEQEKDHIELLKSKLQ
;
A
#
# COMPACT_ATOMS: atom_id res chain seq x y z
N MET A 1 6.68 6.64 11.66
CA MET A 1 5.78 5.93 12.61
C MET A 1 6.53 5.61 13.90
N PHE A 2 6.27 6.35 14.98
CA PHE A 2 6.86 6.06 16.30
C PHE A 2 5.99 5.03 17.03
N LEU A 3 6.50 3.80 17.18
CA LEU A 3 5.85 2.75 17.96
C LEU A 3 6.04 3.05 19.45
N SER A 4 5.04 3.67 20.07
CA SER A 4 4.95 3.70 21.53
C SER A 4 4.50 2.31 22.01
N PRO A 5 5.14 1.70 23.01
CA PRO A 5 4.76 0.38 23.54
C PRO A 5 3.36 0.35 24.18
N LYS A 6 2.72 1.52 24.36
CA LYS A 6 1.34 1.63 24.84
C LYS A 6 0.31 1.42 23.73
N TYR A 7 0.65 1.72 22.48
CA TYR A 7 -0.30 1.68 21.36
C TYR A 7 -0.01 0.48 20.45
N HIS A 8 -1.02 -0.35 20.25
CA HIS A 8 -0.93 -1.52 19.38
C HIS A 8 -1.46 -1.14 17.99
N TYR A 9 -0.56 -1.14 17.02
CA TYR A 9 -0.89 -0.85 15.62
C TYR A 9 -1.10 -2.16 14.87
N GLN A 10 -2.25 -2.30 14.23
CA GLN A 10 -2.55 -3.43 13.35
C GLN A 10 -2.83 -2.91 11.94
N ILE A 11 -2.39 -3.63 10.92
CA ILE A 11 -2.70 -3.31 9.53
C ILE A 11 -3.64 -4.38 9.01
N ASP A 12 -4.78 -3.95 8.47
CA ASP A 12 -5.74 -4.81 7.79
C ASP A 12 -5.68 -4.53 6.28
N TYR A 13 -5.21 -5.53 5.54
CA TYR A 13 -5.14 -5.51 4.07
C TYR A 13 -6.37 -6.13 3.40
N ASP A 14 -7.20 -6.83 4.16
CA ASP A 14 -8.25 -7.71 3.69
C ASP A 14 -9.58 -7.32 4.34
N ILE A 15 -9.93 -6.04 4.20
CA ILE A 15 -11.18 -5.46 4.70
C ILE A 15 -12.35 -6.27 4.15
N TYR A 16 -12.95 -7.10 5.02
CA TYR A 16 -14.10 -7.93 4.68
C TYR A 16 -15.38 -7.12 4.86
N LEU A 17 -16.17 -7.04 3.80
CA LEU A 17 -17.46 -6.35 3.77
C LEU A 17 -18.56 -7.35 4.16
N GLU A 18 -18.95 -7.35 5.43
CA GLU A 18 -19.96 -8.27 6.00
C GLU A 18 -21.30 -8.20 5.24
N ASP A 19 -21.74 -7.00 4.86
CA ASP A 19 -23.02 -6.80 4.16
C ASP A 19 -23.04 -7.44 2.77
N TYR A 20 -21.86 -7.66 2.18
CA TYR A 20 -21.69 -8.14 0.80
C TYR A 20 -21.00 -9.50 0.69
N GLY A 21 -20.46 -10.02 1.79
CA GLY A 21 -19.80 -11.32 1.84
C GLY A 21 -18.51 -11.42 1.01
N MET A 22 -17.75 -10.33 0.89
CA MET A 22 -16.53 -10.28 0.08
C MET A 22 -15.50 -9.27 0.59
N ASN A 23 -14.23 -9.41 0.19
CA ASN A 23 -13.20 -8.41 0.46
C ASN A 23 -13.38 -7.16 -0.42
N LEU A 24 -13.11 -5.98 0.14
CA LEU A 24 -13.15 -4.70 -0.57
C LEU A 24 -12.17 -4.67 -1.76
N GLN A 25 -10.99 -5.25 -1.57
CA GLN A 25 -9.92 -5.30 -2.57
C GLN A 25 -9.61 -6.73 -2.99
N ARG A 26 -9.03 -6.88 -4.18
CA ARG A 26 -8.43 -8.13 -4.65
C ARG A 26 -7.22 -8.55 -3.80
N ASP A 27 -6.78 -9.78 -4.01
CA ASP A 27 -5.55 -10.33 -3.42
C ASP A 27 -4.27 -9.62 -3.90
N PHE A 28 -3.14 -10.00 -3.33
CA PHE A 28 -1.83 -9.54 -3.78
C PHE A 28 -1.52 -10.10 -5.17
N VAL A 29 -1.35 -9.19 -6.15
CA VAL A 29 -1.15 -9.57 -7.56
C VAL A 29 0.09 -8.94 -8.18
N TRP A 30 0.83 -8.12 -7.44
CA TRP A 30 2.10 -7.60 -7.93
C TRP A 30 3.14 -8.70 -8.05
N SER A 31 3.68 -8.84 -9.26
CA SER A 31 4.88 -9.64 -9.53
C SER A 31 6.09 -9.10 -8.76
N GLU A 32 7.12 -9.94 -8.59
CA GLU A 32 8.38 -9.52 -7.98
C GLU A 32 8.97 -8.29 -8.68
N LEU A 33 8.95 -8.24 -10.02
CA LEU A 33 9.42 -7.09 -10.79
C LEU A 33 8.68 -5.79 -10.41
N GLN A 34 7.36 -5.85 -10.22
CA GLN A 34 6.59 -4.67 -9.81
C GLN A 34 6.92 -4.25 -8.38
N LYS A 35 7.13 -5.19 -7.47
CA LYS A 35 7.58 -4.91 -6.10
C LYS A 35 8.99 -4.29 -6.09
N GLN A 36 9.92 -4.82 -6.88
CA GLN A 36 11.27 -4.29 -7.07
C GLN A 36 11.24 -2.85 -7.60
N GLN A 37 10.50 -2.60 -8.69
CA GLN A 37 10.34 -1.27 -9.27
C GLN A 37 9.78 -0.26 -8.26
N PHE A 38 8.84 -0.70 -7.43
CA PHE A 38 8.28 0.11 -6.37
C PHE A 38 9.32 0.51 -5.30
N VAL A 39 10.07 -0.45 -4.76
CA VAL A 39 11.14 -0.17 -3.78
C VAL A 39 12.22 0.73 -4.39
N LEU A 40 12.63 0.46 -5.62
CA LEU A 40 13.59 1.31 -6.35
C LEU A 40 13.06 2.73 -6.55
N SER A 41 11.75 2.91 -6.76
CA SER A 41 11.13 4.23 -6.87
C SER A 41 11.25 5.01 -5.56
N ILE A 42 11.06 4.34 -4.41
CA ILE A 42 11.28 4.94 -3.08
C ILE A 42 12.74 5.39 -2.93
N LEU A 43 13.69 4.50 -3.23
CA LEU A 43 15.13 4.79 -3.11
C LEU A 43 15.59 5.92 -4.04
N LYS A 44 14.98 6.04 -5.22
CA LYS A 44 15.25 7.11 -6.20
C LYS A 44 14.55 8.43 -5.88
N GLY A 45 13.73 8.49 -4.81
CA GLY A 45 12.95 9.68 -4.47
C GLY A 45 11.87 10.02 -5.50
N ILE A 46 11.40 9.03 -6.26
CA ILE A 46 10.27 9.21 -7.18
C ILE A 46 9.01 9.41 -6.36
N ASN A 47 8.17 10.37 -6.78
CA ASN A 47 6.90 10.62 -6.10
C ASN A 47 6.00 9.38 -6.16
N ILE A 48 5.66 8.84 -4.99
CA ILE A 48 4.82 7.66 -4.86
C ILE A 48 3.35 8.10 -4.77
N PRO A 49 2.41 7.42 -5.47
CA PRO A 49 0.99 7.73 -5.33
C PRO A 49 0.56 7.66 -3.86
N GLN A 50 -0.39 8.51 -3.48
CA GLN A 50 -0.90 8.55 -2.10
C GLN A 50 -1.64 7.27 -1.74
N VAL A 51 -1.62 6.91 -0.46
CA VAL A 51 -2.41 5.79 0.09
C VAL A 51 -3.66 6.29 0.81
N ALA A 52 -4.62 5.40 1.05
CA ALA A 52 -5.79 5.73 1.85
C ALA A 52 -6.08 4.63 2.86
N ALA A 53 -6.41 5.01 4.09
CA ALA A 53 -6.78 4.07 5.14
C ALA A 53 -7.99 4.56 5.95
N VAL A 54 -8.78 3.63 6.47
CA VAL A 54 -9.63 3.91 7.63
C VAL A 54 -8.88 3.46 8.88
N ILE A 55 -8.75 4.36 9.85
CA ILE A 55 -8.25 4.03 11.18
C ILE A 55 -9.47 3.67 12.03
N TYR A 56 -9.61 2.39 12.35
CA TYR A 56 -10.62 1.90 13.26
C TYR A 56 -10.01 1.70 14.65
N SER A 57 -10.53 2.43 15.63
CA SER A 57 -10.09 2.34 17.03
C SER A 57 -11.15 1.57 17.82
N PRO A 58 -11.05 0.24 17.96
CA PRO A 58 -12.02 -0.54 18.74
C PRO A 58 -12.02 -0.15 20.24
N ASP A 59 -10.88 0.33 20.73
CA ASP A 59 -10.64 0.80 22.09
C ASP A 59 -9.60 1.94 22.09
N ASP A 60 -9.25 2.44 23.28
CA ASP A 60 -8.32 3.58 23.45
C ASP A 60 -6.83 3.21 23.25
N GLU A 61 -6.49 1.93 23.07
CA GLU A 61 -5.11 1.43 23.01
C GLU A 61 -4.75 0.79 21.67
N THR A 62 -5.75 0.50 20.83
CA THR A 62 -5.59 -0.23 19.58
C THR A 62 -6.09 0.61 18.41
N ASP A 63 -5.25 0.75 17.39
CA ASP A 63 -5.63 1.31 16.10
C ASP A 63 -5.43 0.27 15.00
N VAL A 64 -6.50 -0.04 14.27
CA VAL A 64 -6.51 -0.91 13.10
C VAL A 64 -6.53 -0.04 11.85
N TYR A 65 -5.45 -0.10 11.08
CA TYR A 65 -5.28 0.60 9.81
C TYR A 65 -5.82 -0.28 8.68
N MET A 66 -7.10 -0.07 8.37
CA MET A 66 -7.78 -0.72 7.25
C MET A 66 -7.37 -0.02 5.96
N ILE A 67 -6.49 -0.65 5.17
CA ILE A 67 -5.96 -0.06 3.94
C ILE A 67 -7.04 -0.08 2.85
N VAL A 68 -7.53 1.09 2.45
CA VAL A 68 -8.55 1.25 1.39
C VAL A 68 -7.90 1.37 0.02
N ASP A 69 -6.76 2.06 -0.07
CA ASP A 69 -5.92 2.11 -1.27
C ASP A 69 -4.44 2.00 -0.87
N GLY A 70 -3.66 1.33 -1.72
CA GLY A 70 -2.21 1.16 -1.52
C GLY A 70 -1.77 -0.22 -1.02
N LYS A 71 -2.68 -1.20 -0.91
CA LYS A 71 -2.41 -2.57 -0.43
C LYS A 71 -1.12 -3.17 -1.00
N GLN A 72 -0.97 -3.14 -2.33
CA GLN A 72 0.19 -3.73 -3.01
C GLN A 72 1.50 -2.98 -2.68
N ARG A 73 1.44 -1.65 -2.54
CA ARG A 73 2.60 -0.78 -2.21
C ARG A 73 3.12 -1.04 -0.80
N PHE A 74 2.22 -1.11 0.17
CA PHE A 74 2.58 -1.51 1.54
C PHE A 74 3.22 -2.89 1.56
N SER A 75 2.60 -3.88 0.90
CA SER A 75 3.15 -5.24 0.87
C SER A 75 4.53 -5.30 0.23
N ALA A 76 4.78 -4.54 -0.84
CA ALA A 76 6.07 -4.53 -1.52
C ALA A 76 7.20 -4.03 -0.60
N LEU A 77 6.97 -2.92 0.12
CA LEU A 77 7.97 -2.41 1.06
C LEU A 77 8.19 -3.36 2.24
N PHE A 78 7.12 -3.88 2.85
CA PHE A 78 7.25 -4.79 4.00
C PHE A 78 7.85 -6.13 3.62
N ASP A 79 7.51 -6.70 2.47
CA ASP A 79 8.12 -7.93 1.97
C ASP A 79 9.61 -7.73 1.70
N PHE A 80 10.01 -6.56 1.18
CA PHE A 80 11.42 -6.25 0.99
C PHE A 80 12.17 -6.14 2.32
N VAL A 81 11.65 -5.37 3.28
CA VAL A 81 12.21 -5.23 4.64
C VAL A 81 12.28 -6.59 5.36
N ALA A 82 11.34 -7.49 5.08
CA ALA A 82 11.34 -8.86 5.58
C ALA A 82 12.24 -9.82 4.79
N ASN A 83 13.12 -9.29 3.93
CA ASN A 83 14.10 -10.04 3.14
C ASN A 83 13.52 -11.06 2.15
N LYS A 84 12.28 -10.86 1.68
CA LYS A 84 11.58 -11.87 0.85
C LYS A 84 11.97 -11.87 -0.63
N PHE A 85 12.52 -10.76 -1.13
CA PHE A 85 12.99 -10.64 -2.51
C PHE A 85 14.13 -9.60 -2.59
N PRO A 86 15.05 -9.71 -3.55
CA PRO A 86 16.10 -8.73 -3.73
C PRO A 86 15.67 -7.60 -4.69
N ILE A 87 16.36 -6.46 -4.67
CA ILE A 87 16.27 -5.43 -5.69
C ILE A 87 17.51 -5.44 -6.61
N PRO A 88 17.34 -5.20 -7.92
CA PRO A 88 18.47 -5.09 -8.83
C PRO A 88 19.17 -3.74 -8.70
N CYS A 89 20.50 -3.76 -8.66
CA CYS A 89 21.36 -2.59 -8.76
C CYS A 89 22.55 -2.94 -9.67
N GLU A 90 22.58 -2.33 -10.86
CA GLU A 90 23.51 -2.71 -11.94
C GLU A 90 23.39 -4.21 -12.26
N ASP A 91 24.48 -4.97 -12.14
CA ASP A 91 24.55 -6.41 -12.45
C ASP A 91 24.35 -7.30 -11.20
N GLU A 92 24.05 -6.70 -10.05
CA GLU A 92 23.91 -7.39 -8.77
C GLU A 92 22.50 -7.28 -8.17
N LEU A 93 22.16 -8.23 -7.31
CA LEU A 93 20.90 -8.30 -6.57
C LEU A 93 21.18 -8.10 -5.09
N PHE A 94 20.42 -7.21 -4.45
CA PHE A 94 20.58 -6.89 -3.04
C PHE A 94 19.31 -7.19 -2.26
N TYR A 95 19.44 -8.02 -1.23
CA TYR A 95 18.45 -8.16 -0.18
C TYR A 95 18.53 -7.00 0.82
N PHE A 96 17.49 -6.82 1.64
CA PHE A 96 17.42 -5.71 2.58
C PHE A 96 18.54 -5.75 3.62
N ASP A 97 18.91 -6.94 4.11
CA ASP A 97 19.97 -7.12 5.12
C ASP A 97 21.38 -6.83 4.57
N GLU A 98 21.57 -6.93 3.25
CA GLU A 98 22.81 -6.61 2.54
C GLU A 98 22.99 -5.09 2.30
N LEU A 99 21.94 -4.29 2.52
CA LEU A 99 22.01 -2.85 2.27
C LEU A 99 22.83 -2.11 3.35
N PRO A 100 23.48 -0.99 2.97
CA PRO A 100 24.08 -0.06 3.92
C PRO A 100 23.10 0.40 5.00
N GLU A 101 23.62 0.64 6.20
CA GLU A 101 22.79 0.96 7.39
C GLU A 101 21.96 2.23 7.22
N ASP A 102 22.49 3.25 6.55
CA ASP A 102 21.77 4.48 6.23
C ASP A 102 20.59 4.24 5.27
N VAL A 103 20.76 3.38 4.26
CA VAL A 103 19.71 2.99 3.32
C VAL A 103 18.60 2.19 4.03
N LYS A 104 18.98 1.23 4.89
CA LYS A 104 18.01 0.49 5.70
C LYS A 104 17.21 1.43 6.60
N ASN A 105 17.88 2.35 7.29
CA ASN A 105 17.23 3.34 8.13
C ASN A 105 16.30 4.28 7.35
N PHE A 106 16.68 4.65 6.12
CA PHE A 106 15.81 5.43 5.23
C PHE A 106 14.52 4.66 4.89
N LEU A 107 14.62 3.40 4.49
CA LEU A 107 13.45 2.57 4.15
C LEU A 107 12.56 2.28 5.37
N LEU A 108 13.15 1.99 6.53
CA LEU A 108 12.40 1.75 7.78
C LEU A 108 11.65 2.99 8.28
N ARG A 109 12.12 4.19 7.91
CA ARG A 109 11.49 5.47 8.25
C ARG A 109 10.63 6.02 7.12
N PHE A 110 10.51 5.31 6.00
CA PHE A 110 9.68 5.76 4.89
C PHE A 110 8.22 5.86 5.33
N GLU A 111 7.63 7.03 5.11
CA GLU A 111 6.23 7.30 5.46
C GLU A 111 5.42 7.46 4.18
N PHE A 112 4.41 6.60 4.02
CA PHE A 112 3.44 6.75 2.96
C PHE A 112 2.63 8.03 3.16
N GLN A 113 2.64 8.89 2.15
CA GLN A 113 1.77 10.06 2.10
C GLN A 113 0.35 9.59 1.78
N GLY A 114 -0.66 10.12 2.47
CA GLY A 114 -2.01 9.62 2.29
C GLY A 114 -3.08 10.33 3.09
N GLN A 115 -4.29 9.80 2.96
CA GLN A 115 -5.47 10.27 3.68
C GLN A 115 -5.96 9.19 4.64
N ALA A 116 -6.49 9.63 5.79
CA ALA A 116 -7.10 8.76 6.77
C ALA A 116 -8.52 9.25 7.10
N ALA A 117 -9.46 8.31 7.13
CA ALA A 117 -10.76 8.51 7.78
C ALA A 117 -10.77 7.75 9.10
N TYR A 118 -11.54 8.22 10.07
CA TYR A 118 -11.63 7.60 11.39
C TYR A 118 -12.97 6.91 11.57
N SER A 119 -12.94 5.69 12.10
CA SER A 119 -14.09 4.85 12.38
C SER A 119 -14.07 4.43 13.85
N TYR A 120 -15.22 4.48 14.51
CA TYR A 120 -15.34 4.19 15.94
C TYR A 120 -16.47 3.18 16.18
N PRO A 121 -16.48 2.45 17.31
CA PRO A 121 -17.52 1.45 17.59
C PRO A 121 -18.95 2.01 17.51
N ASN A 122 -19.16 3.25 17.94
CA ASN A 122 -20.45 3.94 17.90
C ASN A 122 -20.73 4.67 16.58
N LYS A 123 -19.76 4.74 15.67
CA LYS A 123 -19.83 5.46 14.39
C LYS A 123 -18.94 4.78 13.36
N LYS A 124 -19.27 3.52 13.05
CA LYS A 124 -18.56 2.73 12.05
C LYS A 124 -18.84 3.28 10.65
N ILE A 125 -17.82 3.38 9.82
CA ILE A 125 -18.00 3.60 8.38
C ILE A 125 -18.66 2.33 7.81
N SER A 126 -19.78 2.48 7.12
CA SER A 126 -20.49 1.34 6.52
C SER A 126 -19.73 0.75 5.33
N ASP A 127 -20.02 -0.52 5.02
CA ASP A 127 -19.44 -1.21 3.86
C ASP A 127 -19.74 -0.47 2.56
N ALA A 128 -20.96 0.05 2.40
CA ALA A 128 -21.33 0.90 1.27
C ALA A 128 -20.46 2.19 1.21
N GLY A 129 -20.13 2.79 2.35
CA GLY A 129 -19.24 3.94 2.44
C GLY A 129 -17.80 3.61 2.05
N LEU A 130 -17.28 2.46 2.51
CA LEU A 130 -15.97 1.94 2.11
C LEU A 130 -15.89 1.69 0.59
N ILE A 131 -16.92 1.07 0.01
CA ILE A 131 -17.02 0.86 -1.44
C ILE A 131 -17.01 2.20 -2.19
N GLN A 132 -17.81 3.18 -1.74
CA GLN A 132 -17.86 4.49 -2.40
C GLN A 132 -16.50 5.19 -2.37
N TRP A 133 -15.80 5.14 -1.24
CA TRP A 133 -14.48 5.76 -1.12
C TRP A 133 -13.44 5.03 -1.97
N PHE A 134 -13.39 3.70 -1.91
CA PHE A 134 -12.52 2.89 -2.76
C PHE A 134 -12.73 3.18 -4.25
N ARG A 135 -13.99 3.32 -4.68
CA ARG A 135 -14.36 3.65 -6.05
C ARG A 135 -13.88 5.03 -6.47
N LEU A 136 -14.02 6.03 -5.59
CA LEU A 136 -13.55 7.39 -5.85
C LEU A 136 -12.03 7.43 -6.04
N LEU A 137 -11.27 6.66 -5.27
CA LEU A 137 -9.82 6.67 -5.35
C LEU A 137 -9.28 5.95 -6.60
N ASN A 138 -9.91 4.84 -6.99
CA ASN A 138 -9.36 3.93 -8.02
C ASN A 138 -10.01 4.06 -9.39
N PHE A 139 -11.27 4.51 -9.44
CA PHE A 139 -12.10 4.47 -10.66
C PHE A 139 -12.80 5.80 -10.94
N ALA A 140 -12.38 6.90 -10.29
CA ALA A 140 -12.87 8.22 -10.65
C ALA A 140 -12.21 8.72 -11.94
N GLY A 141 -12.97 9.49 -12.71
CA GLY A 141 -12.57 9.93 -14.04
C GLY A 141 -13.03 8.97 -15.13
N THR A 142 -12.60 9.23 -16.37
CA THR A 142 -12.84 8.33 -17.50
C THR A 142 -11.60 7.49 -17.69
N GLU A 143 -11.73 6.17 -17.58
CA GLU A 143 -10.64 5.26 -17.91
C GLU A 143 -10.19 5.52 -19.35
N GLN A 144 -8.89 5.63 -19.57
CA GLN A 144 -8.35 5.77 -20.91
C GLN A 144 -8.59 4.47 -21.68
N GLU A 145 -9.02 4.58 -22.93
CA GLU A 145 -9.36 3.40 -23.74
C GLU A 145 -8.17 2.45 -23.87
N LYS A 146 -8.42 1.15 -23.69
CA LYS A 146 -7.38 0.11 -23.71
C LYS A 146 -6.58 0.14 -25.00
N ASP A 147 -7.25 0.31 -26.13
CA ASP A 147 -6.66 0.41 -27.47
C ASP A 147 -5.63 1.55 -27.56
N HIS A 148 -5.89 2.67 -26.89
CA HIS A 148 -4.96 3.79 -26.84
C HIS A 148 -3.72 3.46 -26.00
N ILE A 149 -3.89 2.78 -24.86
CA ILE A 149 -2.77 2.34 -24.01
C ILE A 149 -1.89 1.32 -24.76
N GLU A 150 -2.51 0.38 -25.47
CA GLU A 150 -1.80 -0.60 -26.30
C GLU A 150 -1.03 0.06 -27.45
N LEU A 151 -1.65 1.05 -28.10
CA LEU A 151 -0.98 1.87 -29.11
C LEU A 151 0.28 2.53 -28.54
N LEU A 152 0.22 3.15 -27.37
CA LEU A 152 1.40 3.78 -26.73
C LEU A 152 2.50 2.77 -26.42
N LYS A 153 2.14 1.59 -25.88
CA LYS A 153 3.11 0.51 -25.61
C LYS A 153 3.83 0.04 -26.87
N SER A 154 3.12 -0.04 -28.00
CA SER A 154 3.72 -0.43 -29.29
C SER A 154 4.78 0.54 -29.81
N LYS A 155 4.82 1.79 -29.31
CA LYS A 155 5.80 2.82 -29.70
C LYS A 155 7.07 2.82 -28.85
N LEU A 156 7.10 2.06 -27.77
CA LEU A 156 8.24 1.93 -26.86
C LEU A 156 9.10 0.67 -27.14
N GLN A 157 8.75 -0.08 -28.19
CA GLN A 157 9.53 -1.19 -28.76
C GLN A 157 10.38 -0.70 -29.93
#